data_AF-A0A9D6K2Z4-F1
#
_entry.id   AF-A0A9D6K2Z4-F1
#
_cell.length_a   1.000
_cell.length_b   1.000
_cell.length_c   1.000
_cell.angle_alpha   90.00
_cell.angle_beta   90.00
_cell.angle_gamma   90.00
#
_symmetry.space_group_name_H-M   'P 1'
#
loop_
_entity.id
_entity.type
_entity.pdbx_description
1 polymer ?
#
loop_
_entity_poly.entity_id
_entity_poly.type
_entity_poly.pdbx_seq_one_letter_code
_entity_poly.pdbx_strand_id
1 'polypeptide(L)'
;MLPSTVLKNVWQGFQQLVFPDHCALCRAFLNDGRHKQLCDACRASIPFNVPPFCRLCPRRLEVFTPDGICRVCATRPPAYDAGWSACLYDESMRRLLHAFKYSGKTRLRRAF
;
A
#
# COMPACT_ATOMS: atom_id res chain seq x y z
N MET A 1 -19.81 32.75 -24.43
CA MET A 1 -19.70 32.29 -23.03
C MET A 1 -19.08 30.91 -23.05
N LEU A 2 -17.80 30.78 -22.69
CA LEU A 2 -17.13 29.48 -22.65
C LEU A 2 -17.80 28.64 -21.54
N PRO A 3 -18.23 27.40 -21.83
CA PRO A 3 -18.88 26.56 -20.84
C PRO A 3 -17.92 26.34 -19.67
N SER A 4 -18.43 26.47 -18.44
CA SER A 4 -17.64 26.36 -17.18
C SER A 4 -16.83 25.06 -17.09
N THR A 5 -17.23 24.03 -17.84
CA THR A 5 -16.53 22.76 -18.01
C THR A 5 -15.18 22.90 -18.73
N VAL A 6 -15.08 23.75 -19.76
CA VAL A 6 -13.84 23.93 -20.54
C VAL A 6 -12.77 24.60 -19.69
N LEU A 7 -13.15 25.64 -18.94
CA LEU A 7 -12.23 26.34 -18.05
C LEU A 7 -11.71 25.40 -16.94
N LYS A 8 -12.57 24.55 -16.38
CA LYS A 8 -12.20 23.53 -15.40
C LYS A 8 -11.21 22.51 -15.96
N ASN A 9 -11.43 22.03 -17.18
CA ASN A 9 -10.55 21.04 -17.81
C ASN A 9 -9.17 21.63 -18.15
N VAL A 10 -9.11 22.87 -18.66
CA VAL A 10 -7.84 23.56 -18.92
C VAL A 10 -7.07 23.79 -17.63
N TRP A 11 -7.75 24.20 -16.56
CA TRP A 11 -7.14 24.38 -15.25
C TRP A 11 -6.60 23.07 -14.66
N GLN A 12 -7.36 21.97 -14.75
CA GLN A 12 -6.90 20.65 -14.31
C GLN A 12 -5.69 20.17 -15.12
N GLY A 13 -5.68 20.36 -16.44
CA GLY A 13 -4.54 20.02 -17.29
C GLY A 13 -3.28 20.81 -16.91
N PHE A 14 -3.42 22.11 -16.65
CA PHE A 14 -2.31 22.95 -16.16
C PHE A 14 -1.77 22.45 -14.81
N GLN A 15 -2.66 22.11 -13.87
CA GLN A 15 -2.26 21.55 -12.57
C GLN A 15 -1.51 20.22 -12.72
N GLN A 16 -1.92 19.35 -13.65
CA GLN A 16 -1.22 18.09 -13.92
C GLN A 16 0.16 18.30 -14.57
N LEU A 17 0.32 19.37 -15.35
CA LEU A 17 1.60 19.72 -15.96
C LEU A 17 2.61 20.25 -14.92
N VAL A 18 2.15 21.11 -14.00
CA VAL A 18 2.99 21.69 -12.95
C VAL A 18 3.23 20.71 -11.80
N PHE A 19 2.24 19.88 -11.49
CA PHE A 19 2.28 18.88 -10.42
C PHE A 19 1.91 17.49 -10.95
N PRO A 20 2.80 16.85 -11.75
CA PRO A 20 2.53 15.54 -12.27
C PRO A 20 2.38 14.50 -11.16
N ASP A 21 1.37 13.65 -11.29
CA ASP A 21 1.19 12.50 -10.41
C ASP A 21 2.22 11.42 -10.78
N HIS A 22 3.12 11.12 -9.85
CA HIS A 22 4.13 10.08 -9.99
C HIS A 22 3.86 8.92 -9.02
N CYS A 23 4.17 7.70 -9.46
CA CYS A 23 4.16 6.52 -8.60
C CYS A 23 5.08 6.72 -7.38
N ALA A 24 4.57 6.43 -6.19
CA ALA A 24 5.32 6.59 -4.94
C ALA A 24 6.54 5.65 -4.84
N LEU A 25 6.58 4.55 -5.60
CA LEU A 25 7.68 3.57 -5.59
C LEU A 25 8.67 3.79 -6.75
N CYS A 26 8.21 3.67 -7.99
CA CYS A 26 9.08 3.72 -9.17
C CYS A 26 9.19 5.11 -9.81
N ARG A 27 8.42 6.11 -9.35
CA ARG A 27 8.38 7.47 -9.91
C ARG A 27 7.88 7.59 -11.36
N ALA A 28 7.40 6.51 -11.97
CA ALA A 28 6.74 6.58 -13.27
C ALA A 28 5.52 7.53 -13.24
N PHE A 29 5.28 8.23 -14.35
CA PHE A 29 4.09 9.08 -14.51
C PHE A 29 2.80 8.24 -14.43
N LEU A 30 1.81 8.77 -13.74
CA LEU A 30 0.46 8.20 -13.65
C LEU A 30 -0.43 9.03 -14.58
N ASN A 31 -0.73 8.49 -15.76
CA ASN A 31 -1.42 9.22 -16.84
C ASN A 31 -2.95 9.06 -16.83
N ASP A 32 -3.49 8.53 -15.73
CA ASP A 32 -4.81 7.91 -15.74
C ASP A 32 -5.95 8.89 -15.39
N GLY A 33 -5.64 10.14 -15.04
CA GLY A 33 -6.60 11.14 -14.52
C GLY A 33 -7.28 10.77 -13.19
N ARG A 34 -7.13 9.51 -12.76
CA ARG A 34 -7.51 8.97 -11.47
C ARG A 34 -6.33 9.20 -10.54
N HIS A 35 -6.57 9.84 -9.40
CA HIS A 35 -5.58 10.15 -8.34
C HIS A 35 -4.94 8.90 -7.69
N LYS A 36 -4.44 7.96 -8.49
CA LYS A 36 -3.69 6.78 -8.07
C LYS A 36 -2.37 7.25 -7.43
N GLN A 37 -1.89 6.49 -6.45
CA GLN A 37 -0.57 6.74 -5.81
C GLN A 37 0.50 5.78 -6.30
N LEU A 38 0.08 4.69 -6.94
CA LEU A 38 0.92 3.61 -7.44
C LEU A 38 0.50 3.32 -8.87
N CYS A 39 1.47 3.01 -9.73
CA CYS A 39 1.18 2.39 -11.00
C CYS A 39 0.73 0.94 -10.79
N ASP A 40 0.04 0.37 -11.77
CA ASP A 40 -0.56 -0.96 -11.62
C ASP A 40 0.51 -2.04 -11.38
N ALA A 41 1.68 -1.92 -12.01
CA ALA A 41 2.82 -2.82 -11.78
C ALA A 41 3.33 -2.77 -10.33
N CYS A 42 3.56 -1.57 -9.78
CA CYS A 42 3.99 -1.41 -8.39
C CYS A 42 2.91 -1.78 -7.37
N ARG A 43 1.63 -1.67 -7.73
CA ARG A 43 0.54 -2.14 -6.88
C ARG A 43 0.50 -3.66 -6.85
N ALA A 44 0.64 -4.30 -8.01
CA ALA A 44 0.65 -5.76 -8.14
C ALA A 44 1.88 -6.41 -7.49
N SER A 45 3.00 -5.69 -7.37
CA SER A 45 4.21 -6.21 -6.74
C SER A 45 4.15 -6.24 -5.22
N ILE A 46 3.13 -5.65 -4.58
CA ILE A 46 3.04 -5.62 -3.11
C ILE A 46 2.65 -7.02 -2.61
N PRO A 47 3.48 -7.66 -1.76
CA PRO A 47 3.21 -9.00 -1.30
C PRO A 47 2.09 -9.01 -0.25
N PHE A 48 0.92 -9.52 -0.61
CA PHE A 48 -0.15 -9.80 0.33
C PHE A 48 0.22 -10.97 1.26
N ASN A 49 -0.21 -10.87 2.52
CA ASN A 49 0.02 -11.92 3.50
C ASN A 49 -1.04 -13.02 3.35
N VAL A 50 -0.85 -13.87 2.35
CA VAL A 50 -1.71 -15.03 2.07
C VAL A 50 -1.31 -16.23 2.93
N PRO A 51 -2.25 -17.17 3.20
CA PRO A 51 -1.94 -18.40 3.93
C PRO A 51 -0.72 -19.17 3.37
N PRO A 52 0.03 -19.88 4.21
CA PRO A 52 -0.22 -20.08 5.65
C PRO A 52 0.32 -18.93 6.50
N PHE A 53 -0.43 -18.54 7.53
CA PHE A 53 -0.01 -17.55 8.55
C PHE A 53 -0.41 -18.03 9.95
N CYS A 54 0.23 -17.47 10.97
CA CYS A 54 -0.05 -17.80 12.37
C CYS A 54 -1.44 -17.29 12.76
N ARG A 55 -2.20 -18.10 13.50
CA ARG A 55 -3.52 -17.71 14.04
C ARG A 55 -3.44 -16.63 15.12
N LEU A 56 -2.32 -16.55 15.83
CA LEU A 56 -2.14 -15.64 16.98
C LEU A 56 -1.35 -14.38 16.65
N CYS A 57 -0.50 -14.35 15.62
CA CYS A 57 0.33 -13.19 15.32
C CYS A 57 0.41 -12.94 13.81
N PRO A 58 0.82 -11.74 13.34
CA PRO A 58 0.78 -11.40 11.92
C PRO A 58 1.85 -12.10 11.07
N ARG A 59 2.58 -13.07 11.63
CA ARG A 59 3.69 -13.75 10.96
C ARG A 59 3.19 -14.73 9.91
N ARG A 60 3.71 -14.60 8.68
CA ARG A 60 3.58 -15.62 7.64
C ARG A 60 4.34 -16.88 8.04
N LEU A 61 3.74 -18.04 7.82
CA LEU A 61 4.37 -19.34 7.99
C LEU A 61 4.95 -19.79 6.65
N GLU A 62 6.04 -20.55 6.70
CA GLU A 62 6.61 -21.17 5.50
C GLU A 62 5.83 -22.42 5.09
N VAL A 63 5.31 -23.15 6.09
CA VAL A 63 4.54 -24.37 5.93
C VAL A 63 3.31 -24.34 6.83
N PHE A 64 2.28 -25.10 6.46
CA PHE A 64 1.13 -25.33 7.34
C PHE A 64 1.58 -26.11 8.57
N THR A 65 1.21 -25.60 9.75
CA THR A 65 1.41 -26.30 11.01
C THR A 65 0.06 -26.91 11.44
N PRO A 66 0.04 -28.06 12.13
CA PRO A 66 -1.20 -28.70 12.56
C PRO A 66 -2.13 -27.76 13.33
N ASP A 67 -1.56 -26.96 14.25
CA ASP A 67 -2.33 -26.01 15.07
C ASP A 67 -2.50 -24.64 14.41
N GLY A 68 -1.81 -24.37 13.30
CA GLY A 68 -1.76 -23.05 12.67
C GLY A 68 -1.02 -21.99 13.50
N ILE A 69 -0.14 -22.40 14.42
CA ILE A 69 0.55 -21.50 15.36
C ILE A 69 2.07 -21.55 15.10
N CYS A 70 2.72 -20.38 15.08
CA CYS A 70 4.17 -20.32 14.92
C CYS A 70 4.89 -20.73 16.21
N ARG A 71 6.12 -21.24 16.09
CA ARG A 71 6.97 -21.66 17.24
C ARG A 71 7.09 -20.60 18.34
N VAL A 72 7.16 -19.32 17.95
CA VAL A 72 7.27 -18.20 18.91
C VAL A 72 5.99 -18.05 19.72
N CYS A 73 4.82 -18.10 19.08
CA CYS A 73 3.55 -18.00 19.79
C CYS A 73 3.23 -19.24 20.62
N ALA A 74 3.69 -20.42 20.19
CA ALA A 74 3.53 -21.66 20.96
C ALA A 74 4.34 -21.65 22.27
N THR A 75 5.50 -21.00 22.27
CA THR A 75 6.38 -20.89 23.46
C THR A 75 6.06 -19.70 24.34
N ARG A 76 5.71 -18.57 23.72
CA ARG A 76 5.36 -17.33 24.41
C ARG A 76 4.15 -16.70 23.71
N PRO A 77 2.93 -17.04 24.12
CA PRO A 77 1.74 -16.46 23.50
C PRO A 77 1.72 -14.94 23.71
N PRO A 78 1.25 -14.18 22.71
CA PRO A 78 1.09 -12.74 22.85
C PRO A 78 0.01 -12.38 23.87
N ALA A 79 0.06 -11.17 24.43
CA ALA A 79 -0.95 -10.65 25.35
C ALA A 79 -2.21 -10.09 24.62
N TYR A 80 -2.52 -10.63 23.45
CA TYR A 80 -3.67 -10.25 22.62
C TYR A 80 -4.23 -11.50 21.93
N ASP A 81 -5.52 -11.46 21.55
CA ASP A 81 -6.23 -12.64 21.05
C ASP A 81 -5.74 -13.11 19.67
N ALA A 82 -5.58 -12.16 18.75
CA ALA A 82 -5.07 -12.41 17.41
C ALA A 82 -4.50 -11.14 16.78
N GLY A 83 -3.52 -11.30 15.89
CA GLY A 83 -2.96 -10.20 15.11
C GLY A 83 -2.81 -10.61 13.65
N TRP A 84 -3.26 -9.76 12.73
CA TRP A 84 -3.17 -10.00 11.29
C TRP A 84 -2.60 -8.80 10.56
N SER A 85 -1.78 -9.05 9.54
CA SER A 85 -1.29 -8.03 8.62
C SER A 85 -1.82 -8.33 7.22
N ALA A 86 -2.29 -7.31 6.50
CA ALA A 86 -2.78 -7.48 5.13
C ALA A 86 -1.64 -7.79 4.14
N CYS A 87 -0.45 -7.23 4.38
CA CYS A 87 0.73 -7.36 3.53
C CYS A 87 1.95 -7.79 4.34
N LEU A 88 2.95 -8.33 3.66
CA LEU A 88 4.27 -8.57 4.23
C LEU A 88 5.06 -7.26 4.28
N TYR A 89 5.93 -7.13 5.27
CA TYR A 89 6.81 -5.99 5.42
C TYR A 89 8.07 -6.19 4.58
N ASP A 90 7.95 -5.94 3.28
CA ASP A 90 9.06 -5.93 2.32
C ASP A 90 9.61 -4.50 2.10
N GLU A 91 10.58 -4.34 1.21
CA GLU A 91 11.12 -3.04 0.86
C GLU A 91 10.08 -2.09 0.23
N SER A 92 9.12 -2.62 -0.55
CA SER A 92 8.04 -1.83 -1.14
C SER A 92 7.16 -1.23 -0.04
N MET A 93 6.66 -2.08 0.87
CA MET A 93 5.81 -1.68 2.00
C MET A 93 6.54 -0.75 2.95
N ARG A 94 7.83 -1.03 3.24
CA ARG A 94 8.69 -0.14 4.04
C ARG A 94 8.75 1.26 3.44
N ARG A 95 9.03 1.39 2.14
CA ARG A 95 9.11 2.69 1.46
C ARG A 95 7.77 3.44 1.49
N LEU A 96 6.65 2.73 1.27
CA LEU A 96 5.31 3.32 1.34
C LEU A 96 4.96 3.81 2.75
N LEU A 97 5.18 2.98 3.76
CA LEU A 97 4.92 3.33 5.15
C LEU A 97 5.80 4.50 5.60
N HIS A 98 7.07 4.54 5.18
CA HIS A 98 7.96 5.64 5.53
C HIS A 98 7.54 6.95 4.86
N ALA A 99 7.19 6.90 3.57
CA ALA A 99 6.68 8.06 2.85
C ALA A 99 5.38 8.60 3.47
N PHE A 100 4.50 7.69 3.92
CA PHE A 100 3.26 8.04 4.60
C PHE A 100 3.51 8.64 5.99
N LYS A 101 4.30 7.99 6.83
CA LYS A 101 4.55 8.40 8.23
C LYS A 101 5.41 9.65 8.36
N TYR A 102 6.44 9.78 7.51
CA TYR A 102 7.53 10.75 7.74
C TYR A 102 7.75 11.73 6.58
N SER A 103 7.13 11.53 5.42
CA SER A 103 7.32 12.40 4.25
C SER A 103 6.05 13.13 3.83
N GLY A 104 5.01 13.15 4.68
CA GLY A 104 3.77 13.88 4.44
C GLY A 104 2.93 13.35 3.27
N LYS A 105 3.20 12.15 2.76
CA LYS A 105 2.48 11.56 1.60
C LYS A 105 1.15 10.93 2.04
N THR A 106 0.27 11.73 2.62
CA THR A 106 -1.02 11.31 3.22
C THR A 106 -1.99 10.68 2.20
N ARG A 107 -1.86 11.02 0.91
CA ARG A 107 -2.64 10.39 -0.18
C ARG A 107 -2.45 8.87 -0.24
N LEU A 108 -1.34 8.32 0.29
CA LEU A 108 -1.10 6.88 0.41
C LEU A 108 -2.10 6.14 1.30
N ARG A 109 -2.92 6.84 2.09
CA ARG A 109 -4.04 6.23 2.85
C ARG A 109 -4.97 5.39 1.97
N ARG A 110 -5.10 5.74 0.68
CA ARG A 110 -5.98 5.05 -0.29
C ARG A 110 -5.19 4.19 -1.29
N ALA A 111 -3.99 3.74 -0.94
CA ALA A 111 -3.14 2.97 -1.85
C ALA A 111 -3.62 1.53 -2.07
N PHE A 112 -4.44 0.99 -1.16
CA PHE A 112 -4.93 -0.39 -1.16
C PHE A 112 -6.43 -0.44 -1.41
#